data_AF-A0A7W3NN35-F1
#
_entry.id   AF-A0A7W3NN35-F1
#
_cell.length_a   1.000
_cell.length_b   1.000
_cell.length_c   1.000
_cell.angle_alpha   90.00
_cell.angle_beta   90.00
_cell.angle_gamma   90.00
#
_symmetry.space_group_name_H-M   'P 1'
#
loop_
_entity.id
_entity.type
_entity.pdbx_description
1 polymer ?
#
loop_
_entity_poly.entity_id
_entity_poly.type
_entity_poly.pdbx_seq_one_letter_code
_entity_poly.pdbx_strand_id
1 'polypeptide(L)'
;MIEASISAVPGLVVSFLVLGALLVLLTVFVARVRSKPWRLPAALALYIAGILSVTLLPGNGGLEAAQCDVGAPLHLFTSTSSLLNIALFAPGAFLGVLALRRPVTVAAAFVCLSGTVELIQATTHVGRSCSLSDVAANATGSVLGAFLGALWCSMRRTPALRPGRDVLWGASLLVLGCALFATLLHTRIDTVDIVAKDDARQQRTDTAVQANEWLGKAATATFGKGTEITSSSVEEVGKRLKVTAETNRGSIAGWWPDRQLESAWSKNNHGDDGNSGPEAAAAAAERFAQTWFPDDVVGSKRHVRTLGEGSGRAYLVTYRRYKDGVLMPMRLDITVTTAKRIIGFNARTVADPDLPTVTVDERKARELAHKASGRPTESTMLLAQQVSGTWRPVWLIGAGSQDIAIDAATGQRIVSR
;
A
#
# COMPACT_ATOMS: atom_id res chain seq x y z
N MET A 1 0.02 31.34 -23.71
CA MET A 1 0.27 31.10 -22.26
C MET A 1 -0.41 32.13 -21.36
N ILE A 2 -0.32 33.45 -21.64
CA ILE A 2 -0.97 34.48 -20.81
C ILE A 2 -2.51 34.38 -20.84
N GLU A 3 -3.12 34.25 -22.03
CA GLU A 3 -4.58 34.03 -22.15
C GLU A 3 -5.04 32.75 -21.43
N ALA A 4 -4.29 31.66 -21.55
CA ALA A 4 -4.58 30.39 -20.87
C ALA A 4 -4.47 30.49 -19.33
N SER A 5 -3.61 31.37 -18.82
CA SER A 5 -3.47 31.60 -17.37
C SER A 5 -4.57 32.53 -16.84
N ILE A 6 -5.02 33.50 -17.65
CA ILE A 6 -6.13 34.41 -17.31
C ILE A 6 -7.48 33.68 -17.37
N SER A 7 -7.66 32.74 -18.29
CA SER A 7 -8.87 31.92 -18.38
C SER A 7 -8.95 30.83 -17.30
N ALA A 8 -7.80 30.37 -16.78
CA ALA A 8 -7.74 29.32 -15.76
C ALA A 8 -8.08 29.79 -14.34
N VAL A 9 -8.00 31.10 -14.05
CA VAL A 9 -8.23 31.65 -12.70
C VAL A 9 -9.21 32.83 -12.78
N PRO A 10 -10.53 32.57 -12.65
CA PRO A 10 -11.55 33.60 -12.69
C PRO A 10 -11.29 34.71 -11.66
N GLY A 11 -11.27 35.96 -12.11
CA GLY A 11 -11.08 37.12 -11.22
C GLY A 11 -9.62 37.45 -10.88
N LEU A 12 -8.63 36.81 -11.51
CA LEU A 12 -7.21 37.13 -11.31
C LEU A 12 -6.88 38.60 -11.55
N VAL A 13 -7.30 39.11 -12.71
CA VAL A 13 -7.05 40.51 -13.10
C VAL A 13 -7.73 41.47 -12.12
N VAL A 14 -9.00 41.20 -11.76
CA VAL A 14 -9.77 42.06 -10.85
C VAL A 14 -9.13 42.08 -9.46
N SER A 15 -8.78 40.91 -8.91
CA SER A 15 -8.15 40.80 -7.60
C SER A 15 -6.79 41.47 -7.55
N PHE A 16 -5.97 41.28 -8.59
CA PHE A 16 -4.69 41.99 -8.74
C PHE A 16 -4.87 43.51 -8.77
N LEU A 17 -5.82 44.02 -9.56
CA LEU A 17 -6.05 45.47 -9.65
C LEU A 17 -6.53 46.06 -8.33
N VAL A 18 -7.49 45.41 -7.65
CA VAL A 18 -8.02 45.87 -6.37
C VAL A 18 -6.96 45.81 -5.27
N LEU A 19 -6.31 44.66 -5.09
CA LEU A 19 -5.28 44.47 -4.07
C LEU A 19 -4.07 45.37 -4.34
N GLY A 20 -3.66 45.48 -5.61
CA GLY A 20 -2.59 46.36 -6.06
C GLY A 20 -2.88 47.82 -5.75
N ALA A 21 -4.08 48.32 -6.08
CA ALA A 21 -4.49 49.68 -5.76
C ALA A 21 -4.45 49.94 -4.25
N LEU A 22 -5.03 49.06 -3.44
CA LEU A 22 -5.06 49.19 -1.98
C LEU A 22 -3.63 49.24 -1.38
N LEU A 23 -2.78 48.29 -1.73
CA LEU A 23 -1.42 48.20 -1.18
C LEU A 23 -0.54 49.37 -1.66
N VAL A 24 -0.66 49.78 -2.93
CA VAL A 24 0.09 50.93 -3.47
C VAL A 24 -0.36 52.22 -2.81
N LEU A 25 -1.66 52.49 -2.71
CA LEU A 25 -2.19 53.72 -2.09
C LEU A 25 -1.76 53.84 -0.63
N LEU A 26 -1.87 52.76 0.15
CA LEU A 26 -1.41 52.71 1.53
C LEU A 26 0.09 52.99 1.63
N THR A 27 0.89 52.34 0.76
CA THR A 27 2.35 52.51 0.76
C THR A 27 2.77 53.93 0.41
N VAL A 28 2.13 54.53 -0.61
CA VAL A 28 2.38 55.91 -1.03
C VAL A 28 1.97 56.89 0.05
N PHE A 29 0.81 56.69 0.68
CA PHE A 29 0.33 57.52 1.78
C PHE A 29 1.32 57.52 2.95
N VAL A 30 1.70 56.35 3.44
CA VAL A 30 2.68 56.21 4.54
C VAL A 30 4.04 56.80 4.18
N ALA A 31 4.51 56.60 2.95
CA ALA A 31 5.77 57.16 2.49
C ALA A 31 5.73 58.69 2.43
N ARG A 32 4.62 59.29 1.96
CA ARG A 32 4.45 60.75 1.90
C ARG A 32 4.33 61.38 3.28
N VAL A 33 3.56 60.78 4.19
CA VAL A 33 3.44 61.24 5.59
C VAL A 33 4.80 61.22 6.30
N ARG A 34 5.69 60.30 5.94
CA ARG A 34 7.04 60.20 6.50
C ARG A 34 8.13 60.90 5.68
N SER A 35 7.76 61.64 4.64
CA SER A 35 8.69 62.33 3.72
C SER A 35 9.78 61.41 3.12
N LYS A 36 9.42 60.16 2.81
CA LYS A 36 10.33 59.14 2.25
C LYS A 36 10.06 58.91 0.76
N PRO A 37 11.06 58.41 -0.01
CA PRO A 37 10.83 58.02 -1.40
C PRO A 37 9.81 56.88 -1.47
N TRP A 38 8.85 56.99 -2.39
CA TRP A 38 7.70 56.08 -2.48
C TRP A 38 7.75 55.12 -3.67
N ARG A 39 8.53 55.42 -4.73
CA ARG A 39 8.50 54.69 -6.01
C ARG A 39 8.85 53.20 -5.87
N LEU A 40 9.99 52.87 -5.26
CA LEU A 40 10.41 51.48 -5.05
C LEU A 40 9.50 50.72 -4.08
N PRO A 41 9.12 51.27 -2.91
CA PRO A 41 8.12 50.65 -2.04
C PRO A 41 6.77 50.39 -2.74
N ALA A 42 6.28 51.34 -3.54
CA ALA A 42 5.04 51.16 -4.30
C ALA A 42 5.15 50.05 -5.35
N ALA A 43 6.27 49.97 -6.08
CA ALA A 43 6.52 48.89 -7.03
C ALA A 43 6.58 47.51 -6.33
N LEU A 44 7.23 47.44 -5.17
CA LEU A 44 7.25 46.23 -4.34
C LEU A 44 5.84 45.85 -3.86
N ALA A 45 5.05 46.82 -3.39
CA ALA A 45 3.69 46.59 -2.92
C ALA A 45 2.78 46.04 -4.04
N LEU A 46 2.89 46.61 -5.25
CA LEU A 46 2.20 46.10 -6.43
C LEU A 46 2.64 44.67 -6.78
N TYR A 47 3.94 44.37 -6.66
CA TYR A 47 4.47 43.04 -6.94
C TYR A 47 3.98 42.00 -5.93
N ILE A 48 3.95 42.34 -4.64
CA ILE A 48 3.38 41.49 -3.58
C ILE A 48 1.89 41.24 -3.85
N ALA A 49 1.13 42.24 -4.30
CA ALA A 49 -0.25 42.04 -4.73
C ALA A 49 -0.35 40.99 -5.86
N GLY A 50 0.59 41.04 -6.82
CA GLY A 50 0.71 40.03 -7.88
C GLY A 50 0.93 38.62 -7.34
N ILE A 51 1.89 38.45 -6.43
CA ILE A 51 2.17 37.14 -5.79
C ILE A 51 0.92 36.63 -5.08
N LEU A 52 0.31 37.46 -4.23
CA LEU A 52 -0.88 37.07 -3.46
C LEU A 52 -2.05 36.69 -4.37
N SER A 53 -2.32 37.48 -5.42
CA SER A 53 -3.37 37.15 -6.39
C SER A 53 -3.08 35.85 -7.12
N VAL A 54 -1.85 35.66 -7.63
CA VAL A 54 -1.51 34.46 -8.39
C VAL A 54 -1.53 33.21 -7.52
N THR A 55 -1.22 33.31 -6.22
CA THR A 55 -1.11 32.15 -5.31
C THR A 55 -2.39 31.85 -4.53
N LEU A 56 -3.15 32.86 -4.10
CA LEU A 56 -4.33 32.67 -3.23
C LEU A 56 -5.68 32.63 -3.96
N LEU A 57 -5.70 32.84 -5.28
CA LEU A 57 -6.95 32.67 -6.04
C LEU A 57 -7.24 31.19 -6.35
N PRO A 58 -8.53 30.80 -6.40
CA PRO A 58 -8.91 29.41 -6.58
C PRO A 58 -8.38 28.80 -7.87
N GLY A 59 -7.79 27.60 -7.75
CA GLY A 59 -7.42 26.73 -8.87
C GLY A 59 -8.34 25.51 -8.97
N ASN A 60 -8.14 24.72 -10.02
CA ASN A 60 -9.02 23.57 -10.35
C ASN A 60 -8.36 22.20 -10.07
N GLY A 61 -7.27 22.14 -9.28
CA GLY A 61 -6.39 20.95 -9.27
C GLY A 61 -5.58 20.71 -8.01
N GLY A 62 -6.16 20.93 -6.83
CA GLY A 62 -5.50 20.71 -5.52
C GLY A 62 -6.09 19.56 -4.70
N LEU A 63 -5.35 19.16 -3.66
CA LEU A 63 -5.79 18.25 -2.59
C LEU A 63 -7.02 18.79 -1.85
N GLU A 64 -7.70 17.91 -1.10
CA GLU A 64 -8.74 18.32 -0.16
C GLU A 64 -8.17 19.25 0.94
N ALA A 65 -9.03 20.10 1.51
CA ALA A 65 -8.59 21.00 2.58
C ALA A 65 -8.05 20.23 3.79
N ALA A 66 -7.13 20.87 4.51
CA ALA A 66 -6.36 20.32 5.63
C ALA A 66 -5.28 19.29 5.26
N GLN A 67 -4.93 19.12 3.99
CA GLN A 67 -3.79 18.30 3.55
C GLN A 67 -2.65 19.14 2.99
N CYS A 68 -1.41 18.73 3.28
CA CYS A 68 -0.21 19.29 2.67
C CYS A 68 0.75 18.19 2.22
N ASP A 69 1.26 18.31 1.00
CA ASP A 69 2.27 17.43 0.44
C ASP A 69 3.65 17.76 1.02
N VAL A 70 4.21 16.82 1.77
CA VAL A 70 5.54 16.93 2.39
C VAL A 70 6.58 16.06 1.70
N GLY A 71 6.28 15.58 0.49
CA GLY A 71 7.22 14.81 -0.33
C GLY A 71 8.55 15.53 -0.53
N ALA A 72 9.63 14.76 -0.71
CA ALA A 72 10.95 15.32 -0.92
C ALA A 72 10.98 16.18 -2.20
N PRO A 73 11.60 17.38 -2.19
CA PRO A 73 11.61 18.30 -3.33
C PRO A 73 12.63 17.88 -4.41
N LEU A 74 12.55 16.64 -4.88
CA LEU A 74 13.50 16.03 -5.83
C LEU A 74 13.52 16.74 -7.19
N HIS A 75 12.42 17.41 -7.56
CA HIS A 75 12.23 18.08 -8.84
C HIS A 75 12.29 19.61 -8.78
N LEU A 76 12.90 20.16 -7.72
CA LEU A 76 12.96 21.61 -7.47
C LEU A 76 13.45 22.45 -8.67
N PHE A 77 14.42 21.92 -9.43
CA PHE A 77 15.01 22.61 -10.60
C PHE A 77 14.59 22.03 -11.95
N THR A 78 13.77 20.98 -11.95
CA THR A 78 13.33 20.30 -13.19
C THR A 78 11.84 20.49 -13.45
N SER A 79 11.04 20.70 -12.41
CA SER A 79 9.60 20.96 -12.52
C SER A 79 9.35 22.36 -13.05
N THR A 80 8.49 22.48 -14.07
CA THR A 80 8.04 23.77 -14.57
C THR A 80 7.34 24.59 -13.48
N SER A 81 6.57 23.95 -12.59
CA SER A 81 5.90 24.63 -11.47
C SER A 81 6.92 25.26 -10.51
N SER A 82 7.93 24.48 -10.10
CA SER A 82 8.98 24.96 -9.20
C SER A 82 9.81 26.09 -9.82
N LEU A 83 10.13 26.00 -11.11
CA LEU A 83 10.84 27.08 -11.83
C LEU A 83 10.02 28.36 -11.90
N LEU A 84 8.70 28.27 -12.12
CA LEU A 84 7.81 29.44 -12.10
C LEU A 84 7.72 30.07 -10.71
N ASN A 85 7.69 29.26 -9.65
CA ASN A 85 7.72 29.73 -8.27
C ASN A 85 9.02 30.45 -7.91
N ILE A 86 10.18 29.91 -8.33
CA ILE A 86 11.47 30.60 -8.23
C ILE A 86 11.43 31.95 -8.97
N ALA A 87 10.94 31.95 -10.21
CA ALA A 87 10.84 33.14 -11.06
C ALA A 87 9.83 34.17 -10.51
N LEU A 88 8.82 33.74 -9.77
CA LEU A 88 7.81 34.60 -9.15
C LEU A 88 8.36 35.30 -7.91
N PHE A 89 9.13 34.63 -7.06
CA PHE A 89 9.63 35.23 -5.81
C PHE A 89 10.91 36.06 -5.98
N ALA A 90 11.77 35.72 -6.95
CA ALA A 90 13.05 36.41 -7.13
C ALA A 90 12.95 37.92 -7.44
N PRO A 91 12.09 38.41 -8.36
CA PRO A 91 12.00 39.84 -8.65
C PRO A 91 11.42 40.63 -7.46
N GLY A 92 10.49 40.03 -6.70
CA GLY A 92 9.94 40.63 -5.49
C GLY A 92 11.01 40.83 -4.42
N ALA A 93 11.81 39.80 -4.13
CA ALA A 93 12.92 39.90 -3.19
C ALA A 93 13.99 40.90 -3.67
N PHE A 94 14.31 40.92 -4.97
CA PHE A 94 15.22 41.91 -5.56
C PHE A 94 14.73 43.35 -5.31
N LEU A 95 13.48 43.65 -5.65
CA LEU A 95 12.87 44.97 -5.39
C LEU A 95 12.84 45.31 -3.91
N GLY A 96 12.57 44.31 -3.05
CA GLY A 96 12.61 44.44 -1.60
C GLY A 96 13.96 44.90 -1.09
N VAL A 97 15.05 44.32 -1.60
CA VAL A 97 16.41 44.72 -1.23
C VAL A 97 16.73 46.12 -1.73
N LEU A 98 16.32 46.49 -2.95
CA LEU A 98 16.53 47.85 -3.44
C LEU A 98 15.77 48.89 -2.60
N ALA A 99 14.57 48.57 -2.14
CA ALA A 99 13.74 49.45 -1.33
C ALA A 99 14.22 49.57 0.11
N LEU A 100 14.63 48.46 0.74
CA LEU A 100 14.90 48.38 2.18
C LEU A 100 16.39 48.32 2.54
N ARG A 101 17.26 47.96 1.57
CA ARG A 101 18.71 47.73 1.73
C ARG A 101 19.05 46.76 2.86
N ARG A 102 18.26 45.69 2.98
CA ARG A 102 18.31 44.67 4.04
C ARG A 102 18.13 43.26 3.44
N PRO A 103 19.17 42.72 2.78
CA PRO A 103 19.06 41.47 2.03
C PRO A 103 18.58 40.28 2.86
N VAL A 104 19.09 40.11 4.09
CA VAL A 104 18.76 38.94 4.90
C VAL A 104 17.33 39.03 5.42
N THR A 105 16.93 40.20 5.93
CA THR A 105 15.54 40.41 6.37
C THR A 105 14.55 40.24 5.23
N VAL A 106 14.87 40.72 4.02
CA VAL A 106 13.99 40.58 2.85
C VAL A 106 13.86 39.12 2.42
N ALA A 107 14.97 38.38 2.34
CA ALA A 107 14.91 36.95 2.02
C ALA A 107 14.03 36.19 3.04
N ALA A 108 14.27 36.41 4.34
CA ALA A 108 13.48 35.79 5.41
C ALA A 108 11.99 36.16 5.34
N ALA A 109 11.65 37.42 5.04
CA ALA A 109 10.27 37.87 4.91
C ALA A 109 9.54 37.18 3.75
N PHE A 110 10.19 37.00 2.60
CA PHE A 110 9.60 36.29 1.46
C PHE A 110 9.50 34.78 1.69
N VAL A 111 10.45 34.16 2.40
CA VAL A 111 10.32 32.75 2.85
C VAL A 111 9.10 32.60 3.76
N CYS A 112 8.93 33.50 4.75
CA CYS A 112 7.76 33.50 5.63
C CYS A 112 6.46 33.75 4.86
N LEU A 113 6.49 34.64 3.86
CA LEU A 113 5.35 34.87 2.96
C LEU A 113 4.96 33.58 2.23
N SER A 114 5.93 32.84 1.69
CA SER A 114 5.66 31.55 1.05
C SER A 114 5.02 30.56 2.01
N GLY A 115 5.59 30.38 3.21
CA GLY A 115 4.99 29.49 4.21
C GLY A 115 3.58 29.92 4.60
N THR A 116 3.33 31.23 4.69
CA THR A 116 1.99 31.75 4.99
C THR A 116 1.00 31.46 3.87
N VAL A 117 1.40 31.63 2.61
CA VAL A 117 0.57 31.33 1.43
C VAL A 117 0.18 29.86 1.41
N GLU A 118 1.14 28.96 1.59
CA GLU A 118 0.92 27.51 1.59
C GLU A 118 0.03 27.08 2.77
N LEU A 119 0.20 27.70 3.95
CA LEU A 119 -0.66 27.47 5.11
C LEU A 119 -2.10 27.95 4.86
N ILE A 120 -2.27 29.09 4.19
CA ILE A 120 -3.61 29.57 3.78
C ILE A 120 -4.22 28.57 2.79
N GLN A 121 -3.46 28.13 1.77
CA GLN A 121 -3.94 27.14 0.81
C GLN A 121 -4.30 25.79 1.47
N ALA A 122 -3.53 25.35 2.48
CA ALA A 122 -3.88 24.15 3.25
C ALA A 122 -5.17 24.31 4.06
N THR A 123 -5.44 25.51 4.60
CA THR A 123 -6.59 25.76 5.49
C THR A 123 -7.84 26.23 4.76
N THR A 124 -7.72 26.63 3.49
CA THR A 124 -8.82 27.18 2.69
C THR A 124 -9.08 26.30 1.47
N HIS A 125 -10.35 26.11 1.09
CA HIS A 125 -10.75 25.31 -0.09
C HIS A 125 -10.52 26.08 -1.40
N VAL A 126 -9.29 26.55 -1.62
CA VAL A 126 -8.91 27.35 -2.79
C VAL A 126 -8.52 26.44 -3.97
N GLY A 127 -8.76 25.12 -3.89
CA GLY A 127 -8.51 24.20 -5.02
C GLY A 127 -7.04 24.16 -5.46
N ARG A 128 -6.13 24.47 -4.52
CA ARG A 128 -4.68 24.31 -4.61
C ARG A 128 -4.19 23.56 -3.39
N SER A 129 -3.35 22.55 -3.61
CA SER A 129 -2.69 21.79 -2.55
C SER A 129 -1.51 22.56 -1.99
N CYS A 130 -1.41 22.62 -0.66
CA CYS A 130 -0.16 22.98 0.00
C CYS A 130 0.94 21.98 -0.40
N SER A 131 2.12 22.47 -0.78
CA SER A 131 3.29 21.64 -1.08
C SER A 131 4.57 22.23 -0.49
N LEU A 132 5.31 21.40 0.24
CA LEU A 132 6.63 21.78 0.76
C LEU A 132 7.62 22.04 -0.38
N SER A 133 7.42 21.43 -1.55
CA SER A 133 8.23 21.68 -2.74
C SER A 133 8.07 23.11 -3.27
N ASP A 134 6.87 23.69 -3.15
CA ASP A 134 6.59 25.08 -3.52
C ASP A 134 7.16 26.07 -2.50
N VAL A 135 7.11 25.75 -1.20
CA VAL A 135 7.86 26.50 -0.16
C VAL A 135 9.35 26.56 -0.51
N ALA A 136 9.95 25.42 -0.85
CA ALA A 136 11.36 25.34 -1.19
C ALA A 136 11.71 26.12 -2.46
N ALA A 137 10.85 26.07 -3.49
CA ALA A 137 11.03 26.82 -4.73
C ALA A 137 10.96 28.34 -4.50
N ASN A 138 9.94 28.81 -3.80
CA ASN A 138 9.77 30.21 -3.45
C ASN A 138 10.91 30.71 -2.56
N ALA A 139 11.36 29.91 -1.59
CA ALA A 139 12.51 30.23 -0.74
C ALA A 139 13.79 30.38 -1.57
N THR A 140 14.01 29.49 -2.54
CA THR A 140 15.13 29.56 -3.49
C THR A 140 15.09 30.85 -4.30
N GLY A 141 13.92 31.18 -4.88
CA GLY A 141 13.71 32.45 -5.59
C GLY A 141 13.98 33.66 -4.70
N SER A 142 13.51 33.63 -3.45
CA SER A 142 13.69 34.71 -2.47
C SER A 142 15.17 34.98 -2.16
N VAL A 143 15.95 33.91 -1.94
CA VAL A 143 17.39 34.01 -1.67
C VAL A 143 18.13 34.53 -2.90
N LEU A 144 17.85 33.99 -4.09
CA LEU A 144 18.45 34.44 -5.35
C LEU A 144 18.16 35.92 -5.62
N GLY A 145 16.90 36.32 -5.50
CA GLY A 145 16.48 37.71 -5.69
C GLY A 145 17.15 38.67 -4.72
N ALA A 146 17.20 38.31 -3.44
CA ALA A 146 17.85 39.11 -2.42
C ALA A 146 19.37 39.24 -2.65
N PHE A 147 20.02 38.15 -3.07
CA PHE A 147 21.43 38.15 -3.43
C PHE A 147 21.72 39.08 -4.62
N LEU A 148 20.93 38.98 -5.70
CA LEU A 148 21.06 39.86 -6.86
C LEU A 148 20.82 41.34 -6.50
N GLY A 149 19.88 41.61 -5.60
CA GLY A 149 19.59 42.96 -5.10
C GLY A 149 20.77 43.52 -4.28
N ALA A 150 21.38 42.69 -3.43
CA ALA A 150 22.56 43.05 -2.67
C ALA A 150 23.75 43.35 -3.58
N LEU A 151 23.97 42.51 -4.60
CA LEU A 151 25.01 42.69 -5.61
C LEU A 151 24.82 44.01 -6.35
N TRP A 152 23.60 44.30 -6.81
CA TRP A 152 23.28 45.57 -7.47
C TRP A 152 23.55 46.78 -6.57
N CYS A 153 23.09 46.72 -5.32
CA CYS A 153 23.34 47.76 -4.33
C CYS A 153 24.83 47.99 -4.08
N SER A 154 25.64 46.92 -4.04
CA SER A 154 27.09 46.97 -3.91
C SER A 154 27.74 47.64 -5.12
N MET A 155 27.38 47.23 -6.35
CA MET A 155 27.88 47.82 -7.60
C MET A 155 27.54 49.32 -7.72
N ARG A 156 26.37 49.73 -7.21
CA ARG A 156 25.93 51.13 -7.18
C ARG A 156 26.48 51.93 -5.98
N ARG A 157 27.36 51.33 -5.16
CA ARG A 157 27.93 51.93 -3.94
C ARG A 157 26.88 52.43 -2.93
N THR A 158 25.79 51.68 -2.84
CA THR A 158 24.69 51.89 -1.88
C THR A 158 24.61 50.70 -0.91
N PRO A 159 25.58 50.54 0.01
CA PRO A 159 25.69 49.35 0.85
C PRO A 159 24.48 49.16 1.78
N ALA A 160 24.36 47.95 2.32
CA ALA A 160 23.29 47.56 3.23
C ALA A 160 23.24 48.46 4.47
N LEU A 161 22.02 48.75 4.93
CA LEU A 161 21.80 49.55 6.12
C LEU A 161 22.01 48.70 7.38
N ARG A 162 23.18 48.86 8.02
CA ARG A 162 23.57 48.18 9.29
C ARG A 162 23.53 46.65 9.16
N PRO A 163 24.50 46.02 8.47
CA PRO A 163 24.46 44.60 8.09
C PRO A 163 24.31 43.65 9.29
N GLY A 164 24.98 43.91 10.42
CA GLY A 164 24.83 43.07 11.62
C GLY A 164 23.39 43.06 12.19
N ARG A 165 22.69 44.20 12.12
CA ARG A 165 21.29 44.29 12.53
C ARG A 165 20.39 43.57 11.52
N ASP A 166 20.67 43.68 10.22
CA ASP A 166 19.93 42.95 9.18
C ASP A 166 20.01 41.43 9.36
N VAL A 167 21.21 40.90 9.60
CA VAL A 167 21.41 39.47 9.88
C VAL A 167 20.63 39.03 11.11
N LEU A 168 20.71 39.78 12.22
CA LEU A 168 20.01 39.45 13.45
C LEU A 168 18.48 39.43 13.26
N TRP A 169 17.91 40.46 12.63
CA TRP A 169 16.46 40.52 12.40
C TRP A 169 16.00 39.46 11.40
N GLY A 170 16.75 39.26 10.31
CA GLY A 170 16.43 38.25 9.31
C GLY A 170 16.49 36.83 9.86
N ALA A 171 17.54 36.50 10.63
CA ALA A 171 17.65 35.20 11.29
C ALA A 171 16.53 34.99 12.32
N SER A 172 16.23 36.01 13.15
CA SER A 172 15.14 35.93 14.13
C SER A 172 13.79 35.73 13.45
N LEU A 173 13.51 36.47 12.37
CA LEU A 173 12.28 36.34 11.60
C LEU A 173 12.16 34.94 10.97
N LEU A 174 13.24 34.43 10.38
CA LEU A 174 13.25 33.11 9.76
C LEU A 174 13.01 32.00 10.80
N VAL A 175 13.72 32.04 11.94
CA VAL A 175 13.57 31.04 13.01
C VAL A 175 12.14 31.06 13.56
N LEU A 176 11.62 32.24 13.90
CA LEU A 176 10.26 32.37 14.43
C LEU A 176 9.20 31.97 13.38
N GLY A 177 9.39 32.35 12.13
CA GLY A 177 8.50 32.01 11.02
C GLY A 177 8.48 30.50 10.75
N CYS A 178 9.64 29.86 10.66
CA CYS A 178 9.75 28.41 10.47
C CYS A 178 9.18 27.64 11.66
N ALA A 179 9.44 28.08 12.90
CA ALA A 179 8.89 27.44 14.09
C ALA A 179 7.35 27.54 14.12
N LEU A 180 6.80 28.71 13.81
CA LEU A 180 5.36 28.91 13.72
C LEU A 180 4.74 28.07 12.60
N PHE A 181 5.34 28.08 11.41
CA PHE A 181 4.90 27.27 10.28
C PHE A 181 4.89 25.78 10.60
N ALA A 182 6.00 25.25 11.15
CA ALA A 182 6.10 23.84 11.55
C ALA A 182 5.10 23.46 12.64
N THR A 183 4.88 24.34 13.62
CA THR A 183 3.90 24.13 14.70
C THR A 183 2.48 24.08 14.14
N LEU A 184 2.13 25.01 13.25
CA LEU A 184 0.80 25.05 12.64
C LEU A 184 0.57 23.86 11.71
N LEU A 185 1.58 23.48 10.92
CA LEU A 185 1.53 22.30 10.07
C LEU A 185 1.33 21.03 10.91
N HIS A 186 2.07 20.87 12.00
CA HIS A 186 1.93 19.70 12.87
C HIS A 186 0.61 19.64 13.65
N THR A 187 0.02 20.78 14.02
CA THR A 187 -1.17 20.83 14.89
C THR A 187 -2.49 20.95 14.13
N ARG A 188 -2.47 21.41 12.87
CA ARG A 188 -3.69 21.76 12.12
C ARG A 188 -3.80 21.08 10.75
N ILE A 189 -2.76 20.42 10.26
CA ILE A 189 -2.71 19.90 8.89
C ILE A 189 -2.28 18.43 8.92
N ASP A 190 -3.03 17.60 8.20
CA ASP A 190 -2.64 16.22 7.93
C ASP A 190 -1.56 16.22 6.84
N THR A 191 -0.34 15.83 7.22
CA THR A 191 0.76 15.69 6.26
C THR A 191 0.59 14.40 5.47
N VAL A 192 0.58 14.51 4.14
CA VAL A 192 0.46 13.37 3.25
C VAL A 192 1.69 13.32 2.35
N ASP A 193 2.26 12.13 2.17
CA ASP A 193 3.20 11.87 1.08
C ASP A 193 2.40 11.22 -0.06
N ILE A 194 2.10 12.02 -1.09
CA ILE A 194 1.26 11.59 -2.21
C ILE A 194 1.97 10.53 -3.04
N VAL A 195 3.28 10.69 -3.25
CA VAL A 195 4.10 9.76 -4.04
C VAL A 195 4.13 8.40 -3.37
N ALA A 196 4.37 8.36 -2.05
CA ALA A 196 4.36 7.09 -1.31
C ALA A 196 2.97 6.42 -1.28
N LYS A 197 1.88 7.20 -1.26
CA LYS A 197 0.51 6.65 -1.33
C LYS A 197 0.18 6.09 -2.72
N ASP A 198 0.58 6.77 -3.78
CA ASP A 198 0.35 6.31 -5.15
C ASP A 198 1.20 5.07 -5.46
N ASP A 199 2.47 5.04 -5.02
CA ASP A 199 3.34 3.85 -5.13
C ASP A 199 2.73 2.64 -4.39
N ALA A 200 2.23 2.84 -3.17
CA ALA A 200 1.59 1.76 -2.40
C ALA A 200 0.26 1.28 -3.03
N ARG A 201 -0.47 2.16 -3.73
CA ARG A 201 -1.69 1.80 -4.45
C ARG A 201 -1.38 1.04 -5.74
N GLN A 202 -0.36 1.50 -6.47
CA GLN A 202 0.09 0.87 -7.70
C GLN A 202 0.68 -0.51 -7.41
N GLN A 203 1.51 -0.64 -6.38
CA GLN A 203 2.06 -1.93 -5.94
C GLN A 203 0.96 -2.92 -5.54
N ARG A 204 -0.11 -2.47 -4.87
CA ARG A 204 -1.28 -3.31 -4.56
C ARG A 204 -2.02 -3.76 -5.82
N THR A 205 -2.20 -2.85 -6.78
CA THR A 205 -2.86 -3.14 -8.06
C THR A 205 -2.06 -4.14 -8.88
N ASP A 206 -0.74 -3.94 -9.01
CA ASP A 206 0.16 -4.85 -9.72
C ASP A 206 0.20 -6.23 -9.07
N THR A 207 0.19 -6.28 -7.74
CA THR A 207 0.13 -7.54 -6.97
C THR A 207 -1.18 -8.29 -7.25
N ALA A 208 -2.32 -7.59 -7.26
CA ALA A 208 -3.62 -8.20 -7.55
C ALA A 208 -3.72 -8.70 -9.00
N VAL A 209 -3.17 -7.95 -9.97
CA VAL A 209 -3.13 -8.37 -11.38
C VAL A 209 -2.30 -9.64 -11.54
N GLN A 210 -1.07 -9.66 -11.00
CA GLN A 210 -0.20 -10.85 -11.09
C GLN A 210 -0.79 -12.08 -10.41
N ALA A 211 -1.44 -11.88 -9.25
CA ALA A 211 -2.14 -12.95 -8.55
C ALA A 211 -3.29 -13.53 -9.38
N ASN A 212 -4.12 -12.66 -9.99
CA ASN A 212 -5.21 -13.08 -10.86
C ASN A 212 -4.73 -13.78 -12.14
N GLU A 213 -3.65 -13.32 -12.76
CA GLU A 213 -3.06 -13.99 -13.93
C GLU A 213 -2.57 -15.40 -13.60
N TRP A 214 -1.88 -15.57 -12.46
CA TRP A 214 -1.44 -16.88 -11.99
C TRP A 214 -2.65 -17.79 -11.70
N LEU A 215 -3.65 -17.28 -10.98
CA LEU A 215 -4.84 -18.05 -10.63
C LEU A 215 -5.69 -18.41 -11.87
N GLY A 216 -5.71 -17.55 -12.89
CA GLY A 216 -6.35 -17.83 -14.18
C GLY A 216 -5.68 -18.95 -14.97
N LYS A 217 -4.34 -19.06 -14.92
CA LYS A 217 -3.61 -20.20 -15.48
C LYS A 217 -3.97 -21.50 -14.76
N ALA A 218 -4.02 -21.46 -13.42
CA ALA A 218 -4.45 -22.60 -12.60
C ALA A 218 -5.90 -23.01 -12.87
N ALA A 219 -6.80 -22.05 -13.00
CA ALA A 219 -8.20 -22.28 -13.32
C ALA A 219 -8.37 -22.96 -14.68
N THR A 220 -7.65 -22.50 -15.70
CA THR A 220 -7.66 -23.11 -17.04
C THR A 220 -7.10 -24.53 -17.02
N ALA A 221 -6.04 -24.79 -16.24
CA ALA A 221 -5.50 -26.13 -16.08
C ALA A 221 -6.47 -27.08 -15.36
N THR A 222 -7.26 -26.56 -14.42
CA THR A 222 -8.21 -27.35 -13.61
C THR A 222 -9.51 -27.61 -14.35
N PHE A 223 -10.16 -26.56 -14.88
CA PHE A 223 -11.50 -26.62 -15.48
C PHE A 223 -11.49 -26.73 -17.02
N GLY A 224 -10.32 -26.69 -17.64
CA GLY A 224 -10.11 -26.83 -19.07
C GLY A 224 -10.20 -25.51 -19.85
N LYS A 225 -10.04 -25.60 -21.17
CA LYS A 225 -10.07 -24.45 -22.08
C LYS A 225 -11.43 -23.74 -22.06
N GLY A 226 -11.42 -22.41 -22.20
CA GLY A 226 -12.62 -21.55 -22.14
C GLY A 226 -13.07 -21.24 -20.71
N THR A 227 -12.18 -21.41 -19.73
CA THR A 227 -12.40 -20.96 -18.35
C THR A 227 -12.09 -19.47 -18.27
N GLU A 228 -13.04 -18.70 -17.78
CA GLU A 228 -12.93 -17.24 -17.62
C GLU A 228 -13.21 -16.87 -16.17
N ILE A 229 -12.35 -16.04 -15.60
CA ILE A 229 -12.58 -15.46 -14.26
C ILE A 229 -13.68 -14.41 -14.40
N THR A 230 -14.75 -14.61 -13.65
CA THR A 230 -15.91 -13.71 -13.57
C THR A 230 -15.80 -12.72 -12.43
N SER A 231 -15.16 -13.12 -11.33
CA SER A 231 -14.81 -12.24 -10.22
C SER A 231 -13.63 -12.81 -9.44
N SER A 232 -12.94 -11.95 -8.70
CA SER A 232 -11.83 -12.32 -7.83
C SER A 232 -11.88 -11.50 -6.55
N SER A 233 -11.52 -12.12 -5.43
CA SER A 233 -11.35 -11.47 -4.14
C SER A 233 -9.96 -11.75 -3.60
N VAL A 234 -9.43 -10.78 -2.86
CA VAL A 234 -8.16 -10.88 -2.16
C VAL A 234 -8.43 -10.56 -0.69
N GLU A 235 -8.07 -11.51 0.18
CA GLU A 235 -8.18 -11.37 1.63
C GLU A 235 -6.77 -11.40 2.24
N GLU A 236 -6.48 -10.45 3.12
CA GLU A 236 -5.20 -10.39 3.83
C GLU A 236 -5.28 -11.25 5.10
N VAL A 237 -4.46 -12.30 5.17
CA VAL A 237 -4.39 -13.20 6.32
C VAL A 237 -2.95 -13.23 6.83
N GLY A 238 -2.69 -12.42 7.85
CA GLY A 238 -1.35 -12.24 8.41
C GLY A 238 -0.43 -11.55 7.40
N LYS A 239 0.59 -12.27 6.91
CA LYS A 239 1.55 -11.75 5.91
C LYS A 239 1.28 -12.27 4.48
N ARG A 240 0.25 -13.11 4.31
CA ARG A 240 -0.08 -13.75 3.03
C ARG A 240 -1.41 -13.22 2.54
N LEU A 241 -1.58 -13.23 1.22
CA LEU A 241 -2.84 -12.90 0.59
C LEU A 241 -3.52 -14.19 0.15
N LYS A 242 -4.75 -14.41 0.58
CA LYS A 242 -5.61 -15.45 0.05
C LYS A 242 -6.37 -14.88 -1.14
N VAL A 243 -6.19 -15.50 -2.29
CA VAL A 243 -6.79 -15.07 -3.55
C VAL A 243 -7.81 -16.12 -3.95
N THR A 244 -9.05 -15.69 -4.14
CA THR A 244 -10.15 -16.56 -4.56
C THR A 244 -10.71 -16.02 -5.87
N ALA A 245 -10.89 -16.88 -6.87
CA ALA A 245 -11.48 -16.53 -8.15
C ALA A 245 -12.70 -17.39 -8.43
N GLU A 246 -13.80 -16.73 -8.76
CA GLU A 246 -14.99 -17.36 -9.32
C GLU A 246 -14.90 -17.33 -10.84
N THR A 247 -15.13 -18.48 -11.45
CA THR A 247 -15.12 -18.64 -12.90
C THR A 247 -16.49 -19.02 -13.42
N ASN A 248 -16.64 -18.99 -14.75
CA ASN A 248 -17.79 -19.57 -15.42
C ASN A 248 -17.94 -21.09 -15.19
N ARG A 249 -16.92 -21.80 -14.68
CA ARG A 249 -16.89 -23.27 -14.52
C ARG A 249 -16.71 -23.79 -13.10
N GLY A 250 -16.44 -22.93 -12.13
CA GLY A 250 -16.05 -23.32 -10.78
C GLY A 250 -15.40 -22.21 -9.99
N SER A 251 -15.02 -22.52 -8.76
CA SER A 251 -14.27 -21.63 -7.87
C SER A 251 -12.87 -22.20 -7.63
N ILE A 252 -11.86 -21.35 -7.50
CA ILE A 252 -10.48 -21.74 -7.19
C ILE A 252 -9.86 -20.74 -6.21
N ALA A 253 -9.10 -21.24 -5.25
CA ALA A 253 -8.43 -20.43 -4.24
C ALA A 253 -6.98 -20.87 -4.03
N GLY A 254 -6.14 -19.90 -3.66
CA GLY A 254 -4.74 -20.14 -3.33
C GLY A 254 -4.10 -18.97 -2.59
N TRP A 255 -2.82 -19.15 -2.27
CA TRP A 255 -2.03 -18.25 -1.45
C TRP A 255 -0.95 -17.54 -2.28
N TRP A 256 -0.86 -16.23 -2.11
CA TRP A 256 0.12 -15.34 -2.70
C TRP A 256 1.02 -14.72 -1.62
N PRO A 257 2.33 -14.51 -1.84
CA PRO A 257 3.09 -14.64 -3.11
C PRO A 257 3.62 -16.04 -3.43
N ASP A 258 3.39 -17.01 -2.55
CA ASP A 258 3.98 -18.35 -2.65
C ASP A 258 3.46 -19.18 -3.84
N ARG A 259 2.41 -18.71 -4.52
CA ARG A 259 1.77 -19.37 -5.68
C ARG A 259 1.34 -20.80 -5.36
N GLN A 260 0.74 -20.96 -4.19
CA GLN A 260 0.32 -22.25 -3.66
C GLN A 260 -1.20 -22.38 -3.77
N LEU A 261 -1.68 -23.36 -4.53
CA LEU A 261 -3.12 -23.64 -4.61
C LEU A 261 -3.60 -24.28 -3.31
N GLU A 262 -4.82 -23.93 -2.89
CA GLU A 262 -5.45 -24.49 -1.70
C GLU A 262 -6.65 -25.35 -2.08
N SER A 263 -7.52 -24.87 -2.96
CA SER A 263 -8.70 -25.64 -3.36
C SER A 263 -9.24 -25.20 -4.72
N ALA A 264 -9.97 -26.10 -5.36
CA ALA A 264 -10.83 -25.76 -6.49
C ALA A 264 -12.03 -26.71 -6.55
N TRP A 265 -13.17 -26.20 -7.00
CA TRP A 265 -14.40 -26.99 -7.17
C TRP A 265 -15.14 -26.56 -8.42
N SER A 266 -15.45 -27.51 -9.30
CA SER A 266 -16.25 -27.25 -10.50
C SER A 266 -17.72 -27.06 -10.14
N LYS A 267 -18.37 -26.10 -10.79
CA LYS A 267 -19.84 -25.96 -10.77
C LYS A 267 -20.53 -27.20 -11.31
N ASN A 268 -19.93 -27.87 -12.29
CA ASN A 268 -20.38 -29.18 -12.76
C ASN A 268 -19.54 -30.30 -12.12
N ASN A 269 -20.01 -30.77 -10.97
CA ASN A 269 -19.40 -31.84 -10.19
C ASN A 269 -19.95 -33.24 -10.53
N HIS A 270 -20.79 -33.37 -11.56
CA HIS A 270 -21.22 -34.67 -12.05
C HIS A 270 -20.05 -35.39 -12.71
N GLY A 271 -20.00 -36.71 -12.56
CA GLY A 271 -19.09 -37.53 -13.35
C GLY A 271 -19.46 -37.47 -14.83
N ASP A 272 -18.46 -37.67 -15.67
CA ASP A 272 -18.63 -37.69 -17.12
C ASP A 272 -18.81 -39.13 -17.58
N ASP A 273 -19.46 -39.35 -18.72
CA ASP A 273 -19.48 -40.66 -19.37
C ASP A 273 -18.14 -40.91 -20.09
N GLY A 274 -17.15 -41.34 -19.32
CA GLY A 274 -15.85 -41.77 -19.81
C GLY A 274 -15.60 -43.26 -19.62
N ASN A 275 -14.55 -43.78 -20.28
CA ASN A 275 -14.16 -45.19 -20.21
C ASN A 275 -12.91 -45.45 -19.36
N SER A 276 -12.40 -44.45 -18.65
CA SER A 276 -11.16 -44.61 -17.88
C SER A 276 -11.39 -45.43 -16.61
N GLY A 277 -10.58 -46.47 -16.46
CA GLY A 277 -10.40 -47.17 -15.19
C GLY A 277 -9.68 -46.31 -14.14
N PRO A 278 -9.63 -46.78 -12.89
CA PRO A 278 -9.06 -46.05 -11.75
C PRO A 278 -7.61 -45.63 -11.97
N GLU A 279 -6.75 -46.50 -12.53
CA GLU A 279 -5.33 -46.17 -12.77
C GLU A 279 -5.14 -45.08 -13.84
N ALA A 280 -5.98 -45.08 -14.88
CA ALA A 280 -5.90 -44.06 -15.93
C ALA A 280 -6.37 -42.69 -15.42
N ALA A 281 -7.38 -42.65 -14.54
CA ALA A 281 -7.78 -41.42 -13.84
C ALA A 281 -6.72 -40.97 -12.83
N ALA A 282 -6.11 -41.91 -12.10
CA ALA A 282 -5.01 -41.62 -11.18
C ALA A 282 -3.78 -41.05 -11.89
N ALA A 283 -3.44 -41.54 -13.08
CA ALA A 283 -2.38 -40.97 -13.91
C ALA A 283 -2.69 -39.53 -14.40
N ALA A 284 -3.98 -39.19 -14.55
CA ALA A 284 -4.38 -37.81 -14.85
C ALA A 284 -4.23 -36.90 -13.61
N ALA A 285 -4.68 -37.35 -12.44
CA ALA A 285 -4.44 -36.66 -11.17
C ALA A 285 -2.95 -36.46 -10.91
N GLU A 286 -2.13 -37.48 -11.15
CA GLU A 286 -0.68 -37.44 -10.93
C GLU A 286 0.00 -36.35 -11.74
N ARG A 287 -0.30 -36.26 -13.05
CA ARG A 287 0.28 -35.21 -13.91
C ARG A 287 -0.10 -33.80 -13.44
N PHE A 288 -1.35 -33.63 -12.99
CA PHE A 288 -1.78 -32.36 -12.42
C PHE A 288 -1.08 -32.07 -11.09
N ALA A 289 -0.98 -33.06 -10.21
CA ALA A 289 -0.33 -32.96 -8.91
C ALA A 289 1.17 -32.61 -9.06
N GLN A 290 1.89 -33.26 -9.99
CA GLN A 290 3.30 -32.96 -10.25
C GLN A 290 3.53 -31.53 -10.78
N THR A 291 2.54 -30.96 -11.47
CA THR A 291 2.63 -29.60 -12.02
C THR A 291 2.37 -28.53 -10.94
N TRP A 292 1.34 -28.75 -10.11
CA TRP A 292 0.81 -27.72 -9.20
C TRP A 292 1.16 -27.95 -7.73
N PHE A 293 1.55 -29.16 -7.37
CA PHE A 293 1.85 -29.60 -6.01
C PHE A 293 3.10 -30.50 -5.96
N PRO A 294 4.21 -30.14 -6.62
CA PRO A 294 5.38 -31.03 -6.73
C PRO A 294 5.90 -31.49 -5.36
N ASP A 295 5.98 -30.58 -4.39
CA ASP A 295 6.48 -30.86 -3.05
C ASP A 295 5.53 -31.75 -2.23
N ASP A 296 4.24 -31.73 -2.53
CA ASP A 296 3.25 -32.57 -1.84
C ASP A 296 3.22 -33.98 -2.40
N VAL A 297 3.57 -34.16 -3.67
CA VAL A 297 3.65 -35.48 -4.31
C VAL A 297 4.91 -36.22 -3.85
N VAL A 298 6.05 -35.55 -3.76
CA VAL A 298 7.33 -36.17 -3.39
C VAL A 298 7.25 -36.83 -2.02
N GLY A 299 7.59 -38.12 -1.95
CA GLY A 299 7.59 -38.91 -0.71
C GLY A 299 6.19 -39.27 -0.18
N SER A 300 5.12 -38.91 -0.90
CA SER A 300 3.76 -39.24 -0.49
C SER A 300 3.33 -40.63 -1.00
N LYS A 301 2.46 -41.28 -0.24
CA LYS A 301 1.74 -42.49 -0.65
C LYS A 301 0.44 -42.09 -1.33
N ARG A 302 0.24 -42.60 -2.55
CA ARG A 302 -0.98 -42.40 -3.36
C ARG A 302 -2.00 -43.49 -3.08
N HIS A 303 -3.25 -43.10 -2.81
CA HIS A 303 -4.40 -44.01 -2.73
C HIS A 303 -5.55 -43.54 -3.61
N VAL A 304 -6.22 -44.48 -4.29
CA VAL A 304 -7.33 -44.21 -5.19
C VAL A 304 -8.59 -44.84 -4.64
N ARG A 305 -9.66 -44.05 -4.52
CA ARG A 305 -10.98 -44.51 -4.07
C ARG A 305 -12.04 -44.15 -5.10
N THR A 306 -12.88 -45.11 -5.47
CA THR A 306 -14.04 -44.85 -6.35
C THR A 306 -15.11 -44.09 -5.60
N LEU A 307 -15.69 -43.07 -6.24
CA LEU A 307 -16.83 -42.29 -5.78
C LEU A 307 -18.03 -42.55 -6.69
N GLY A 308 -19.14 -43.03 -6.13
CA GLY A 308 -20.35 -43.36 -6.87
C GLY A 308 -20.27 -44.66 -7.67
N GLU A 309 -21.32 -44.94 -8.44
CA GLU A 309 -21.50 -46.16 -9.22
C GLU A 309 -21.89 -45.84 -10.68
N GLY A 310 -21.82 -46.83 -11.57
CA GLY A 310 -22.23 -46.67 -12.98
C GLY A 310 -21.23 -45.88 -13.84
N SER A 311 -21.73 -45.31 -14.95
CA SER A 311 -20.92 -44.59 -15.95
C SER A 311 -20.44 -43.22 -15.46
N GLY A 312 -21.24 -42.55 -14.62
CA GLY A 312 -20.93 -41.24 -14.03
C GLY A 312 -20.11 -41.31 -12.73
N ARG A 313 -19.43 -42.41 -12.45
CA ARG A 313 -18.53 -42.50 -11.28
C ARG A 313 -17.31 -41.58 -11.43
N ALA A 314 -16.73 -41.20 -10.30
CA ALA A 314 -15.48 -40.46 -10.22
C ALA A 314 -14.46 -41.20 -9.35
N TYR A 315 -13.22 -40.71 -9.31
CA TYR A 315 -12.16 -41.26 -8.49
C TYR A 315 -11.55 -40.16 -7.63
N LEU A 316 -11.45 -40.42 -6.33
CA LEU A 316 -10.70 -39.60 -5.39
C LEU A 316 -9.28 -40.15 -5.31
N VAL A 317 -8.32 -39.35 -5.70
CA VAL A 317 -6.89 -39.64 -5.62
C VAL A 317 -6.32 -38.84 -4.47
N THR A 318 -5.79 -39.53 -3.46
CA THR A 318 -5.30 -38.93 -2.23
C THR A 318 -3.79 -39.15 -2.11
N TYR A 319 -3.09 -38.12 -1.66
CA TYR A 319 -1.65 -38.12 -1.40
C TYR A 319 -1.42 -37.81 0.07
N ARG A 320 -0.66 -38.67 0.75
CA ARG A 320 -0.40 -38.58 2.19
C ARG A 320 1.07 -38.90 2.47
N ARG A 321 1.76 -38.07 3.25
CA ARG A 321 3.11 -38.36 3.74
C ARG A 321 3.07 -39.04 5.11
N TYR A 322 3.97 -39.99 5.30
CA TYR A 322 4.16 -40.69 6.56
C TYR A 322 5.64 -40.67 6.94
N LYS A 323 5.93 -40.37 8.20
CA LYS A 323 7.27 -40.47 8.79
C LYS A 323 7.15 -41.34 10.04
N ASP A 324 7.88 -42.45 10.07
CA ASP A 324 7.85 -43.43 11.18
C ASP A 324 6.43 -43.90 11.57
N GLY A 325 5.56 -44.10 10.57
CA GLY A 325 4.17 -44.51 10.76
C GLY A 325 3.20 -43.40 11.17
N VAL A 326 3.70 -42.20 11.49
CA VAL A 326 2.88 -41.02 11.79
C VAL A 326 2.44 -40.36 10.48
N LEU A 327 1.14 -40.11 10.33
CA LEU A 327 0.60 -39.34 9.22
C LEU A 327 0.95 -37.85 9.38
N MET A 328 1.82 -37.34 8.52
CA MET A 328 2.28 -35.94 8.51
C MET A 328 1.14 -34.96 8.20
N PRO A 329 1.23 -33.63 8.41
CA PRO A 329 0.08 -32.74 8.24
C PRO A 329 -0.30 -32.45 6.78
N MET A 330 0.59 -32.71 5.83
CA MET A 330 0.35 -32.47 4.41
C MET A 330 -0.79 -33.35 3.87
N ARG A 331 -1.75 -32.75 3.16
CA ARG A 331 -2.88 -33.45 2.52
C ARG A 331 -3.04 -32.92 1.10
N LEU A 332 -3.20 -33.80 0.13
CA LEU A 332 -3.69 -33.43 -1.19
C LEU A 332 -4.72 -34.45 -1.65
N ASP A 333 -5.91 -33.97 -2.00
CA ASP A 333 -7.05 -34.75 -2.46
C ASP A 333 -7.50 -34.19 -3.81
N ILE A 334 -7.54 -35.03 -4.84
CA ILE A 334 -7.92 -34.65 -6.21
C ILE A 334 -9.06 -35.56 -6.66
N THR A 335 -10.15 -34.98 -7.13
CA THR A 335 -11.29 -35.71 -7.68
C THR A 335 -11.27 -35.63 -9.21
N VAL A 336 -11.28 -36.80 -9.85
CA VAL A 336 -11.15 -36.95 -11.31
C VAL A 336 -12.26 -37.82 -11.86
N THR A 337 -12.89 -37.41 -12.97
CA THR A 337 -13.92 -38.21 -13.65
C THR A 337 -13.32 -39.36 -14.48
N THR A 338 -14.17 -40.28 -14.94
CA THR A 338 -13.79 -41.32 -15.92
C THR A 338 -13.38 -40.73 -17.29
N ALA A 339 -13.67 -39.46 -17.57
CA ALA A 339 -13.16 -38.71 -18.73
C ALA A 339 -11.81 -38.01 -18.46
N LYS A 340 -11.18 -38.26 -17.30
CA LYS A 340 -9.90 -37.66 -16.87
C LYS A 340 -9.98 -36.15 -16.61
N ARG A 341 -11.19 -35.61 -16.41
CA ARG A 341 -11.41 -34.21 -16.04
C ARG A 341 -11.29 -34.06 -14.53
N ILE A 342 -10.60 -33.00 -14.08
CA ILE A 342 -10.52 -32.65 -12.66
C ILE A 342 -11.75 -31.85 -12.30
N ILE A 343 -12.47 -32.28 -11.27
CA ILE A 343 -13.72 -31.63 -10.81
C ILE A 343 -13.58 -30.98 -9.46
N GLY A 344 -12.50 -31.29 -8.74
CA GLY A 344 -12.07 -30.50 -7.61
C GLY A 344 -10.84 -31.05 -6.94
N PHE A 345 -10.23 -30.23 -6.10
CA PHE A 345 -9.16 -30.64 -5.23
C PHE A 345 -9.18 -29.83 -3.93
N ASN A 346 -8.56 -30.40 -2.91
CA ASN A 346 -8.25 -29.71 -1.67
C ASN A 346 -6.82 -30.05 -1.25
N ALA A 347 -6.06 -29.02 -0.90
CA ALA A 347 -4.65 -29.12 -0.57
C ALA A 347 -4.38 -28.40 0.75
N ARG A 348 -3.66 -29.10 1.63
CA ARG A 348 -3.04 -28.57 2.82
C ARG A 348 -1.55 -28.81 2.69
N THR A 349 -0.83 -27.84 2.13
CA THR A 349 0.61 -27.91 1.97
C THR A 349 1.29 -27.36 3.21
N VAL A 350 1.82 -28.26 4.02
CA VAL A 350 2.55 -27.93 5.25
C VAL A 350 3.82 -28.78 5.26
N ALA A 351 4.96 -28.16 5.52
CA ALA A 351 6.22 -28.89 5.67
C ALA A 351 6.12 -29.92 6.80
N ASP A 352 6.79 -31.05 6.65
CA ASP A 352 6.76 -32.10 7.66
C ASP A 352 7.47 -31.61 8.93
N PRO A 353 6.76 -31.50 10.07
CA PRO A 353 7.33 -30.97 11.28
C PRO A 353 8.23 -32.02 11.94
N ASP A 354 9.20 -31.55 12.73
CA ASP A 354 9.90 -32.43 13.65
C ASP A 354 8.98 -32.78 14.82
N LEU A 355 8.82 -34.08 15.05
CA LEU A 355 7.94 -34.62 16.09
C LEU A 355 8.77 -35.34 17.16
N PRO A 356 8.35 -35.26 18.44
CA PRO A 356 8.85 -36.16 19.46
C PRO A 356 8.68 -37.64 19.07
N THR A 357 9.57 -38.50 19.58
CA THR A 357 9.49 -39.94 19.35
C THR A 357 8.20 -40.51 19.94
N VAL A 358 7.55 -41.39 19.19
CA VAL A 358 6.37 -42.15 19.65
C VAL A 358 6.81 -43.17 20.69
N THR A 359 6.31 -43.04 21.91
CA THR A 359 6.61 -43.95 23.04
C THR A 359 5.40 -44.79 23.44
N VAL A 360 4.20 -44.33 23.11
CA VAL A 360 2.93 -45.00 23.39
C VAL A 360 2.49 -45.75 22.14
N ASP A 361 2.47 -47.08 22.24
CA ASP A 361 1.95 -47.95 21.18
C ASP A 361 0.42 -47.88 21.04
N GLU A 362 -0.10 -48.40 19.93
CA GLU A 362 -1.53 -48.36 19.63
C GLU A 362 -2.37 -49.05 20.71
N ARG A 363 -1.92 -50.20 21.22
CA ARG A 363 -2.64 -50.97 22.24
C ARG A 363 -2.79 -50.13 23.51
N LYS A 364 -1.72 -49.48 23.96
CA LYS A 364 -1.75 -48.64 25.14
C LYS A 364 -2.61 -47.41 24.94
N ALA A 365 -2.55 -46.80 23.76
CA ALA A 365 -3.42 -45.68 23.41
C ALA A 365 -4.91 -46.07 23.46
N ARG A 366 -5.28 -47.24 22.92
CA ARG A 366 -6.65 -47.79 22.99
C ARG A 366 -7.11 -48.03 24.43
N GLU A 367 -6.26 -48.61 25.29
CA GLU A 367 -6.57 -48.77 26.72
C GLU A 367 -6.86 -47.44 27.41
N LEU A 368 -6.05 -46.41 27.12
CA LEU A 368 -6.23 -45.06 27.67
C LEU A 368 -7.52 -44.41 27.16
N ALA A 369 -7.83 -44.56 25.87
CA ALA A 369 -9.06 -44.05 25.28
C ALA A 369 -10.31 -44.76 25.83
N HIS A 370 -10.26 -46.09 26.02
CA HIS A 370 -11.33 -46.85 26.65
C HIS A 370 -11.54 -46.39 28.10
N LYS A 371 -10.47 -46.24 28.88
CA LYS A 371 -10.55 -45.75 30.26
C LYS A 371 -11.14 -44.34 30.34
N ALA A 372 -10.85 -43.48 29.37
CA ALA A 372 -11.34 -42.10 29.34
C ALA A 372 -12.80 -41.98 28.87
N SER A 373 -13.26 -42.86 27.99
CA SER A 373 -14.60 -42.80 27.37
C SER A 373 -15.61 -43.78 27.97
N GLY A 374 -15.14 -44.86 28.61
CA GLY A 374 -15.95 -46.00 29.03
C GLY A 374 -16.53 -46.81 27.86
N ARG A 375 -16.08 -46.57 26.63
CA ARG A 375 -16.65 -47.14 25.39
C ARG A 375 -15.64 -47.98 24.62
N PRO A 376 -16.09 -48.99 23.85
CA PRO A 376 -15.19 -49.73 22.97
C PRO A 376 -14.55 -48.81 21.94
N THR A 377 -13.29 -49.10 21.59
CA THR A 377 -12.53 -48.35 20.57
C THR A 377 -12.70 -49.00 19.20
N GLU A 378 -13.07 -48.24 18.18
CA GLU A 378 -13.44 -48.76 16.85
C GLU A 378 -12.36 -48.46 15.80
N SER A 379 -11.77 -47.27 15.84
CA SER A 379 -10.77 -46.81 14.87
C SER A 379 -9.57 -46.17 15.57
N THR A 380 -8.41 -46.24 14.93
CA THR A 380 -7.15 -45.64 15.40
C THR A 380 -6.42 -45.02 14.24
N MET A 381 -5.87 -43.81 14.45
CA MET A 381 -5.02 -43.13 13.49
C MET A 381 -3.92 -42.37 14.23
N LEU A 382 -2.67 -42.60 13.83
CA LEU A 382 -1.54 -41.85 14.33
C LEU A 382 -1.23 -40.69 13.37
N LEU A 383 -1.35 -39.45 13.84
CA LEU A 383 -1.19 -38.27 12.99
C LEU A 383 -0.46 -37.12 13.70
N ALA A 384 0.18 -36.26 12.91
CA ALA A 384 0.76 -35.01 13.37
C ALA A 384 -0.33 -33.96 13.55
N GLN A 385 -0.46 -33.41 14.77
CA GLN A 385 -1.44 -32.36 15.09
C GLN A 385 -0.78 -31.25 15.90
N GLN A 386 -1.20 -30.00 15.70
CA GLN A 386 -0.82 -28.90 16.58
C GLN A 386 -1.65 -28.96 17.86
N VAL A 387 -0.98 -29.07 18.99
CA VAL A 387 -1.55 -29.00 20.34
C VAL A 387 -0.92 -27.79 21.02
N SER A 388 -1.74 -26.79 21.37
CA SER A 388 -1.28 -25.53 21.97
C SER A 388 -0.12 -24.87 21.18
N GLY A 389 -0.23 -24.85 19.84
CA GLY A 389 0.76 -24.25 18.95
C GLY A 389 2.00 -25.10 18.67
N THR A 390 2.15 -26.29 19.28
CA THR A 390 3.29 -27.19 19.07
C THR A 390 2.86 -28.45 18.33
N TRP A 391 3.63 -28.90 17.33
CA TRP A 391 3.38 -30.15 16.64
C TRP A 391 3.66 -31.37 17.53
N ARG A 392 2.70 -32.30 17.59
CA ARG A 392 2.79 -33.53 18.38
C ARG A 392 2.30 -34.73 17.56
N PRO A 393 2.88 -35.93 17.73
CA PRO A 393 2.28 -37.15 17.26
C PRO A 393 1.10 -37.50 18.16
N VAL A 394 -0.07 -37.74 17.57
CA VAL A 394 -1.33 -37.92 18.29
C VAL A 394 -2.02 -39.18 17.79
N TRP A 395 -2.39 -40.04 18.72
CA TRP A 395 -3.36 -41.10 18.48
C TRP A 395 -4.76 -40.52 18.54
N LEU A 396 -5.44 -40.47 17.40
CA LEU A 396 -6.86 -40.18 17.30
C LEU A 396 -7.62 -41.52 17.31
N ILE A 397 -8.44 -41.73 18.32
CA ILE A 397 -9.11 -43.01 18.59
C ILE A 397 -10.62 -42.80 18.63
N GLY A 398 -11.35 -43.41 17.71
CA GLY A 398 -12.81 -43.39 17.74
C GLY A 398 -13.36 -44.30 18.84
N ALA A 399 -14.19 -43.77 19.71
CA ALA A 399 -14.82 -44.48 20.84
C ALA A 399 -16.34 -44.19 20.88
N GLY A 400 -17.12 -45.01 20.17
CA GLY A 400 -18.53 -44.74 19.89
C GLY A 400 -18.70 -43.43 19.11
N SER A 401 -19.48 -42.50 19.65
CA SER A 401 -19.74 -41.19 19.00
C SER A 401 -18.70 -40.09 19.27
N GLN A 402 -17.54 -40.42 19.85
CA GLN A 402 -16.52 -39.43 20.23
C GLN A 402 -15.12 -39.88 19.81
N ASP A 403 -14.31 -38.94 19.34
CA ASP A 403 -12.88 -39.16 19.12
C ASP A 403 -12.08 -38.74 20.35
N ILE A 404 -11.21 -39.64 20.82
CA ILE A 404 -10.29 -39.39 21.92
C ILE A 404 -8.89 -39.19 21.35
N ALA A 405 -8.28 -38.04 21.63
CA ALA A 405 -6.92 -37.72 21.25
C ALA A 405 -5.96 -38.00 22.42
N ILE A 406 -4.93 -38.82 22.17
CA ILE A 406 -3.86 -39.14 23.13
C ILE A 406 -2.53 -38.71 22.51
N ASP A 407 -1.72 -37.94 23.24
CA ASP A 407 -0.36 -37.61 22.83
C ASP A 407 0.49 -38.89 22.81
N ALA A 408 1.03 -39.25 21.65
CA ALA A 408 1.72 -40.52 21.44
C ALA A 408 3.14 -40.55 22.04
N ALA A 409 3.66 -39.40 22.49
CA ALA A 409 4.96 -39.29 23.15
C ALA A 409 4.85 -39.30 24.69
N THR A 410 3.70 -38.93 25.24
CA THR A 410 3.51 -38.82 26.71
C THR A 410 2.39 -39.68 27.28
N GLY A 411 1.44 -40.13 26.44
CA GLY A 411 0.24 -40.84 26.87
C GLY A 411 -0.82 -39.95 27.52
N GLN A 412 -0.61 -38.63 27.54
CA GLN A 412 -1.59 -37.69 28.09
C GLN A 412 -2.76 -37.51 27.14
N ARG A 413 -3.97 -37.43 27.69
CA ARG A 413 -5.17 -37.09 26.93
C ARG A 413 -5.11 -35.62 26.52
N ILE A 414 -5.29 -35.37 25.24
CA ILE A 414 -5.45 -34.04 24.68
C ILE A 414 -6.92 -33.68 24.78
N VAL A 415 -7.23 -32.65 25.55
CA VAL A 415 -8.58 -32.06 25.63
C VAL A 415 -8.55 -30.81 24.77
N SER A 416 -9.30 -30.81 23.66
CA SER A 416 -9.48 -29.58 22.89
C SER A 416 -10.17 -28.56 23.79
N ARG A 417 -9.53 -27.40 23.98
CA ARG A 417 -10.23 -26.23 24.53
C ARG A 417 -11.09 -25.58 23.46
#